data_AF-A0A526YK71-F1
#
_entry.id   AF-A0A526YK71-F1
#
_cell.length_a   1.000
_cell.length_b   1.000
_cell.length_c   1.000
_cell.angle_alpha   90.00
_cell.angle_beta   90.00
_cell.angle_gamma   90.00
#
_symmetry.space_group_name_H-M   'P 1'
#
loop_
_entity.id
_entity.type
_entity.pdbx_description
1 polymer ?
#
loop_
_entity_poly.entity_id
_entity_poly.type
_entity_poly.pdbx_seq_one_letter_code
_entity_poly.pdbx_strand_id
1 'polypeptide(L)'
;RYQAAHANAIKQFLAHNVHRTTARTGVLVFVSIAEHYAEVIADSGIDSRVGQHVWDGVVRDLTAHARDGRLADGFIKAIEATAAVLAEHFPVSSGDSNELDDHLVEI
;
A
#
# COMPACT_ATOMS: atom_id res chain seq x y z
N ARG A 1 -15.82 12.20 4.72
CA ARG A 1 -15.52 11.76 6.10
C ARG A 1 -14.02 11.50 6.33
N TYR A 2 -13.22 11.14 5.30
CA TYR A 2 -11.78 10.84 5.45
C TYR A 2 -10.87 11.68 4.53
N GLN A 3 -11.28 12.91 4.18
CA GLN A 3 -10.52 13.74 3.24
C GLN A 3 -9.13 14.12 3.77
N ALA A 4 -8.98 14.30 5.08
CA ALA A 4 -7.70 14.64 5.70
C ALA A 4 -6.72 13.46 5.67
N ALA A 5 -7.14 12.28 6.14
CA ALA A 5 -6.32 11.07 6.07
C ALA A 5 -5.92 10.71 4.63
N HIS A 6 -6.87 10.75 3.68
CA HIS A 6 -6.57 10.50 2.28
C HIS A 6 -5.57 11.51 1.70
N ALA A 7 -5.78 12.81 1.94
CA ALA A 7 -4.84 13.84 1.49
C ALA A 7 -3.45 13.67 2.10
N ASN A 8 -3.36 13.23 3.36
CA ASN A 8 -2.07 12.90 3.97
C ASN A 8 -1.43 11.68 3.30
N ALA A 9 -2.19 10.61 3.05
CA ALA A 9 -1.67 9.42 2.37
C ALA A 9 -1.11 9.76 0.99
N ILE A 10 -1.82 10.56 0.19
CA ILE A 10 -1.34 11.07 -1.11
C ILE A 10 -0.08 11.92 -0.95
N LYS A 11 -0.04 12.81 0.05
CA LYS A 11 1.15 13.61 0.34
C LYS A 11 2.35 12.71 0.65
N GLN A 12 2.19 11.65 1.42
CA GLN A 12 3.28 10.71 1.74
C GLN A 12 3.72 9.93 0.51
N PHE A 13 2.78 9.47 -0.31
CA PHE A 13 3.08 8.78 -1.57
C PHE A 13 3.99 9.61 -2.50
N LEU A 14 3.75 10.92 -2.55
CA LEU A 14 4.58 11.86 -3.30
C LEU A 14 5.91 12.17 -2.58
N ALA A 15 5.87 12.46 -1.29
CA ALA A 15 7.04 12.85 -0.49
C ALA A 15 8.10 11.74 -0.43
N HIS A 16 7.67 10.48 -0.35
CA HIS A 16 8.56 9.32 -0.32
C HIS A 16 8.88 8.76 -1.71
N ASN A 17 8.51 9.47 -2.78
CA ASN A 17 8.79 9.08 -4.17
C ASN A 17 8.29 7.67 -4.53
N VAL A 18 7.23 7.18 -3.89
CA VAL A 18 6.67 5.83 -4.16
C VAL A 18 6.25 5.69 -5.62
N HIS A 19 5.83 6.80 -6.23
CA HIS A 19 5.50 6.91 -7.66
C HIS A 19 6.72 6.89 -8.62
N ARG A 20 7.96 6.81 -8.13
CA ARG A 20 9.18 6.89 -8.96
C ARG A 20 9.81 5.53 -9.24
N THR A 21 8.96 4.54 -9.51
CA THR A 21 9.38 3.23 -10.02
C THR A 21 9.30 3.21 -11.55
N THR A 22 10.19 2.46 -12.19
CA THR A 22 10.29 2.38 -13.65
C THR A 22 9.00 1.83 -14.26
N ALA A 23 8.42 0.82 -13.64
CA ALA A 23 7.19 0.17 -14.09
C ALA A 23 5.91 0.78 -13.49
N ARG A 24 6.01 1.86 -12.68
CA ARG A 24 4.87 2.45 -11.96
C ARG A 24 4.18 1.41 -11.05
N THR A 25 4.98 0.69 -10.29
CA THR A 25 4.62 -0.44 -9.41
C THR A 25 4.74 -0.09 -7.92
N GLY A 26 4.81 1.19 -7.57
CA GLY A 26 4.83 1.63 -6.19
C GLY A 26 3.49 1.38 -5.49
N VAL A 27 3.52 0.87 -4.25
CA VAL A 27 2.34 0.71 -3.39
C VAL A 27 2.60 1.37 -2.04
N LEU A 28 1.65 2.15 -1.56
CA LEU A 28 1.62 2.67 -0.18
C LEU A 28 0.47 2.03 0.58
N VAL A 29 0.80 1.33 1.66
CA VAL A 29 -0.17 0.85 2.65
C VAL A 29 -0.22 1.87 3.79
N PHE A 30 -1.37 2.53 3.97
CA PHE A 30 -1.53 3.63 4.91
C PHE A 30 -2.58 3.30 5.98
N VAL A 31 -2.29 3.65 7.23
CA VAL A 31 -3.23 3.57 8.36
C VAL A 31 -3.19 4.85 9.18
N SER A 32 -4.35 5.45 9.42
CA SER A 32 -4.57 6.49 10.42
C SER A 32 -5.34 5.91 11.60
N ILE A 33 -4.64 5.73 12.72
CA ILE A 33 -5.22 5.21 13.96
C ILE A 33 -6.25 6.20 14.51
N ALA A 34 -5.94 7.50 14.49
CA ALA A 34 -6.83 8.55 15.00
C ALA A 34 -8.16 8.60 14.25
N GLU A 35 -8.15 8.39 12.94
CA GLU A 35 -9.34 8.43 12.09
C GLU A 35 -10.00 7.05 11.88
N HIS A 36 -9.40 5.98 12.42
CA HIS A 36 -9.77 4.57 12.14
C HIS A 36 -9.90 4.32 10.63
N TYR A 37 -8.94 4.82 9.87
CA TYR A 37 -8.92 4.82 8.41
C TYR A 37 -7.72 4.04 7.90
N ALA A 38 -7.92 3.24 6.87
CA ALA A 38 -6.86 2.56 6.15
C ALA A 38 -7.11 2.65 4.64
N GLU A 39 -6.04 2.72 3.87
CA GLU A 39 -6.08 2.79 2.41
C GLU A 39 -4.83 2.14 1.82
N VAL A 40 -4.99 1.52 0.65
CA VAL A 40 -3.89 1.07 -0.19
C VAL A 40 -3.88 1.93 -1.45
N ILE A 41 -2.78 2.61 -1.70
CA ILE A 41 -2.59 3.46 -2.88
C ILE A 41 -1.60 2.76 -3.79
N ALA A 42 -2.06 2.33 -4.95
CA ALA A 42 -1.23 1.73 -5.98
C ALA A 42 -0.95 2.75 -7.09
N ASP A 43 0.27 2.75 -7.63
CA ASP A 43 0.64 3.59 -8.76
C ASP A 43 -0.04 3.09 -10.05
N SER A 44 -0.02 3.94 -11.08
CA SER A 44 -0.79 3.78 -12.32
C SER A 44 -0.50 2.49 -13.09
N GLY A 45 0.70 1.92 -12.95
CA GLY A 45 1.06 0.65 -13.59
C GLY A 45 0.19 -0.47 -13.04
N ILE A 46 0.06 -0.53 -11.71
CA ILE A 46 -0.76 -1.53 -11.02
C ILE A 46 -2.25 -1.26 -11.21
N ASP A 47 -2.69 -0.01 -11.05
CA ASP A 47 -4.10 0.37 -11.19
C ASP A 47 -4.67 0.02 -12.58
N SER A 48 -3.82 0.05 -13.62
CA SER A 48 -4.20 -0.36 -14.98
C SER A 48 -4.43 -1.87 -15.15
N ARG A 49 -3.96 -2.71 -14.22
CA ARG A 49 -4.00 -4.18 -14.27
C ARG A 49 -4.92 -4.79 -13.22
N VAL A 50 -5.07 -4.12 -12.08
CA VAL A 50 -5.69 -4.65 -10.87
C VAL A 50 -6.87 -3.78 -10.47
N GLY A 51 -8.06 -4.35 -10.44
CA GLY A 51 -9.25 -3.61 -10.03
C GLY A 51 -9.31 -3.36 -8.52
N GLN A 52 -9.98 -2.27 -8.12
CA GLN A 52 -10.15 -1.84 -6.73
C GLN A 52 -10.56 -2.95 -5.75
N HIS A 53 -11.42 -3.88 -6.18
CA HIS A 53 -11.93 -4.99 -5.35
C HIS A 53 -10.83 -5.89 -4.74
N VAL A 54 -9.64 -5.93 -5.36
CA VAL A 54 -8.48 -6.66 -4.83
C VAL A 54 -7.97 -6.02 -3.54
N TRP A 55 -7.97 -4.69 -3.48
CA TRP A 55 -7.50 -3.92 -2.33
C TRP A 55 -8.54 -3.84 -1.21
N ASP A 56 -9.83 -3.97 -1.53
CA ASP A 56 -10.91 -3.91 -0.53
C ASP A 56 -10.73 -4.98 0.57
N GLY A 57 -10.25 -6.18 0.21
CA GLY A 57 -9.93 -7.24 1.17
C GLY A 57 -8.76 -6.86 2.08
N VAL A 58 -7.71 -6.29 1.50
CA VAL A 58 -6.52 -5.82 2.22
C VAL A 58 -6.88 -4.73 3.23
N VAL A 59 -7.63 -3.72 2.79
CA VAL A 59 -8.07 -2.60 3.64
C VAL A 59 -8.97 -3.09 4.77
N ARG A 60 -9.91 -4.00 4.48
CA ARG A 60 -10.79 -4.59 5.51
C ARG A 60 -9.99 -5.32 6.58
N ASP A 61 -9.06 -6.17 6.17
CA ASP A 61 -8.26 -6.97 7.11
C ASP A 61 -7.33 -6.07 7.93
N LEU A 62 -6.67 -5.10 7.30
CA LEU A 62 -5.82 -4.12 7.98
C LEU A 62 -6.61 -3.30 9.01
N THR A 63 -7.80 -2.82 8.65
CA THR A 63 -8.68 -2.08 9.56
C THR A 63 -9.15 -2.94 10.74
N ALA A 64 -9.45 -4.23 10.51
CA ALA A 64 -9.84 -5.15 11.58
C ALA A 64 -8.69 -5.37 12.58
N HIS A 65 -7.47 -5.62 12.09
CA HIS A 65 -6.31 -5.79 12.96
C HIS A 65 -5.95 -4.49 13.72
N ALA A 66 -6.08 -3.33 13.07
CA ALA A 66 -5.86 -2.04 13.72
C ALA A 66 -6.83 -1.82 14.91
N ARG A 67 -8.10 -2.20 14.75
CA ARG A 67 -9.12 -2.10 15.82
C ARG A 67 -8.82 -3.01 17.01
N ASP A 68 -8.20 -4.17 16.77
CA ASP A 68 -7.82 -5.13 17.80
C ASP A 68 -6.47 -4.81 18.47
N GLY A 69 -5.81 -3.70 18.11
CA GLY A 69 -4.47 -3.37 18.59
C GLY A 69 -3.36 -4.27 18.00
N ARG A 70 -3.67 -5.00 16.92
CA ARG A 70 -2.76 -5.96 16.25
C ARG A 70 -2.22 -5.40 14.93
N LEU A 71 -1.85 -4.13 14.92
CA LEU A 71 -1.51 -3.39 13.70
C LEU A 71 -0.36 -4.04 12.90
N ALA A 72 0.65 -4.58 13.58
CA ALA A 72 1.76 -5.29 12.94
C ALA A 72 1.28 -6.50 12.11
N ASP A 73 0.40 -7.34 12.67
CA ASP A 73 -0.20 -8.48 11.96
C ASP A 73 -1.00 -8.00 10.74
N GLY A 74 -1.71 -6.87 10.88
CA GLY A 74 -2.44 -6.24 9.79
C GLY A 74 -1.53 -5.83 8.63
N PHE A 75 -0.40 -5.17 8.93
CA PHE A 75 0.57 -4.77 7.92
C PHE A 75 1.24 -5.97 7.25
N ILE A 76 1.63 -6.98 8.01
CA ILE A 76 2.22 -8.21 7.44
C ILE A 76 1.28 -8.82 6.40
N LYS A 77 0.01 -9.02 6.75
CA LYS A 77 -0.99 -9.55 5.82
C LYS A 77 -1.22 -8.66 4.60
N ALA A 78 -1.22 -7.34 4.80
CA ALA A 78 -1.38 -6.40 3.71
C ALA A 78 -0.20 -6.45 2.73
N ILE A 79 1.03 -6.58 3.25
CA ILE A 79 2.24 -6.75 2.45
C ILE A 79 2.21 -8.08 1.71
N GLU A 80 1.85 -9.18 2.38
CA GLU A 80 1.73 -10.51 1.75
C GLU A 80 0.70 -10.51 0.59
N ALA A 81 -0.47 -9.91 0.81
CA ALA A 81 -1.49 -9.80 -0.22
C ALA A 81 -1.03 -8.92 -1.39
N THR A 82 -0.38 -7.80 -1.10
CA THR A 82 0.20 -6.92 -2.12
C THR A 82 1.28 -7.64 -2.92
N ALA A 83 2.17 -8.37 -2.26
CA ALA A 83 3.21 -9.16 -2.89
C ALA A 83 2.65 -10.24 -3.82
N ALA A 84 1.56 -10.93 -3.42
CA ALA A 84 0.90 -11.92 -4.28
C ALA A 84 0.35 -11.29 -5.57
N VAL A 85 -0.31 -10.13 -5.46
CA VAL A 85 -0.85 -9.37 -6.60
C VAL A 85 0.29 -8.91 -7.54
N LEU A 86 1.36 -8.37 -6.96
CA LEU A 86 2.51 -7.93 -7.74
C LEU A 86 3.22 -9.10 -8.42
N ALA A 87 3.39 -10.24 -7.75
CA ALA A 87 4.02 -11.41 -8.34
C ALA A 87 3.24 -11.97 -9.55
N GLU A 88 1.91 -11.86 -9.53
CA GLU A 88 1.06 -12.28 -10.64
C GLU A 88 1.16 -11.35 -11.86
N HIS A 89 1.13 -10.04 -11.64
CA HIS A 89 1.04 -9.06 -12.74
C HIS A 89 2.38 -8.45 -13.17
N PHE A 90 3.37 -8.44 -12.28
CA PHE A 90 4.70 -7.85 -12.43
C PHE A 90 5.75 -8.84 -11.92
N PRO A 91 5.89 -10.03 -12.56
CA PRO A 91 6.83 -11.03 -12.11
C PRO A 91 8.27 -10.51 -12.19
N VAL A 92 9.09 -10.90 -11.22
CA VAL A 92 10.49 -10.48 -11.12
C VAL A 92 11.25 -10.90 -12.39
N SER A 93 11.95 -9.94 -12.98
CA SER A 93 12.72 -10.10 -14.19
C SER A 93 14.23 -10.01 -13.94
N SER A 94 15.02 -10.54 -14.88
CA SER A 94 16.48 -10.43 -14.81
C SER A 94 16.91 -8.97 -14.95
N GLY A 95 17.47 -8.40 -13.89
CA GLY A 95 17.89 -6.99 -13.84
C GLY A 95 17.02 -6.12 -12.95
N ASP A 96 15.99 -6.69 -12.31
CA ASP A 96 15.21 -5.98 -11.30
C ASP A 96 16.10 -5.55 -10.13
N SER A 97 15.95 -4.29 -9.74
CA SER A 97 16.63 -3.67 -8.61
C SER A 97 15.60 -3.20 -7.59
N ASN A 98 16.01 -3.10 -6.32
CA ASN A 98 15.14 -2.47 -5.34
C ASN A 98 15.06 -0.96 -5.61
N GLU A 99 13.91 -0.49 -6.12
CA GLU A 99 13.67 0.92 -6.47
C GLU A 99 13.16 1.77 -5.31
N LEU A 100 12.64 1.14 -4.24
CA LEU A 100 12.09 1.80 -3.05
C LEU A 100 12.66 1.16 -1.78
N ASP A 101 13.14 1.98 -0.85
CA ASP A 101 13.67 1.46 0.42
C ASP A 101 12.55 0.90 1.31
N ASP A 102 12.79 -0.25 1.93
CA ASP A 102 11.89 -0.84 2.93
C ASP A 102 12.02 -0.08 4.27
N HIS A 103 11.07 0.80 4.57
CA HIS A 103 11.04 1.51 5.84
C HIS A 103 9.61 1.80 6.31
N LEU A 104 9.38 1.67 7.61
CA LEU A 104 8.17 2.15 8.25
C LEU A 104 8.29 3.66 8.47
N VAL A 105 7.26 4.40 8.06
CA VAL A 105 7.15 5.84 8.30
C VAL A 105 6.07 6.08 9.34
N GLU A 106 6.45 6.61 10.50
CA GLU A 106 5.54 7.06 11.56
C GLU A 106 5.49 8.60 11.55
N ILE A 107 4.27 9.16 11.55
CA ILE A 107 4.01 10.62 11.42
C ILE A 107 2.97 11.06 12.42
#